data_AF-A0A9D4L193-F1
#
_entry.id   AF-A0A9D4L193-F1
#
_cell.length_a   1.000
_cell.length_b   1.000
_cell.length_c   1.000
_cell.angle_alpha   90.00
_cell.angle_beta   90.00
_cell.angle_gamma   90.00
#
_symmetry.space_group_name_H-M   'P 1'
#
loop_
_entity.id
_entity.type
_entity.pdbx_description
1 polymer ?
#
loop_
_entity_poly.entity_id
_entity_poly.type
_entity_poly.pdbx_seq_one_letter_code
_entity_poly.pdbx_strand_id
1 'polypeptide(L)'
;METFHKGEIYWKTTPSTEAPFTAPSMPENRDTDRMLYFYISDYMFNTLFFAAQSNRYLQLNITASDLPASARGVLNTTCAGVIPTCIGGLIPAIGQKYPNSIVDLRLFNGVAPVMDVTSAGVGVNTSGAIDLNVHKPGTNKGEVFLVSFSANMTFRSDVLMNGSVIHARITYLNWNLKTVRSEVGPVDDKFIDFLIKYALDVFLIPKLNDYASKGIPLPIGKEVSLKNASVVLAKDTIVIATDVAYTPSVQRDVDGALKFVPYDSMSRSITKTSVTSRPATTTSTTSPSVTTTSALSEFKLDW
;
A
#
# COMPACT_ATOMS: atom_id res chain seq x y z
N MET A 1 -25.02 -10.94 -3.23
CA MET A 1 -25.12 -9.47 -3.10
C MET A 1 -23.75 -8.91 -3.40
N GLU A 2 -23.66 -7.86 -4.20
CA GLU A 2 -22.39 -7.24 -4.58
C GLU A 2 -22.46 -5.75 -4.27
N THR A 3 -21.34 -5.17 -3.85
CA THR A 3 -21.21 -3.72 -3.62
C THR A 3 -19.93 -3.23 -4.29
N PHE A 4 -20.04 -2.18 -5.09
CA PHE A 4 -18.92 -1.59 -5.80
C PHE A 4 -18.48 -0.30 -5.12
N HIS A 5 -17.17 -0.16 -4.94
CA HIS A 5 -16.54 0.99 -4.30
C HIS A 5 -15.51 1.59 -5.24
N LYS A 6 -15.31 2.91 -5.19
CA LYS A 6 -14.36 3.60 -6.09
C LYS A 6 -12.92 3.11 -5.89
N GLY A 7 -12.54 2.79 -4.65
CA GLY A 7 -11.22 2.26 -4.31
C GLY A 7 -10.07 3.21 -4.65
N GLU A 8 -10.31 4.53 -4.67
CA GLU A 8 -9.32 5.55 -5.00
C GLU A 8 -8.72 6.18 -3.74
N ILE A 9 -7.40 6.25 -3.70
CA ILE A 9 -6.66 6.79 -2.55
C ILE A 9 -6.32 8.26 -2.80
N TYR A 10 -6.76 9.11 -1.88
CA TYR A 10 -6.50 10.55 -1.92
C TYR A 10 -5.55 10.98 -0.80
N TRP A 11 -4.87 12.10 -1.03
CA TRP A 11 -4.04 12.73 -0.02
C TRP A 11 -4.90 13.57 0.93
N LYS A 12 -4.87 13.29 2.24
CA LYS A 12 -5.79 13.92 3.21
C LYS A 12 -5.71 15.45 3.26
N THR A 13 -4.51 16.02 3.07
CA THR A 13 -4.26 17.46 3.28
C THR A 13 -4.39 18.30 2.00
N THR A 14 -4.57 17.65 0.85
CA THR A 14 -4.60 18.29 -0.47
C THR A 14 -5.98 18.05 -1.07
N PRO A 15 -6.58 19.02 -1.80
CA PRO A 15 -7.86 18.79 -2.46
C PRO A 15 -7.82 17.51 -3.31
N SER A 16 -8.86 16.68 -3.18
CA SER A 16 -9.01 15.42 -3.91
C SER A 16 -8.90 15.68 -5.40
N THR A 17 -7.76 15.30 -5.99
CA THR A 17 -7.52 15.32 -7.42
C THR A 17 -7.68 13.90 -7.91
N GLU A 18 -8.60 13.68 -8.86
CA GLU A 18 -8.79 12.35 -9.44
C GLU A 18 -7.53 11.91 -10.19
N ALA A 19 -7.25 10.61 -10.12
CA ALA A 19 -6.16 10.03 -10.88
C ALA A 19 -6.41 10.19 -12.40
N PRO A 20 -5.38 10.47 -13.21
CA PRO A 20 -5.51 10.69 -14.65
C PRO A 20 -5.67 9.38 -15.46
N PHE A 21 -6.13 8.31 -14.81
CA PHE A 21 -6.33 6.98 -15.36
C PHE A 21 -7.57 6.34 -14.74
N THR A 22 -8.07 5.27 -15.35
CA THR A 22 -9.34 4.63 -14.95
C THR A 22 -9.09 3.24 -14.38
N ALA A 23 -10.04 2.76 -13.56
CA ALA A 23 -9.98 1.41 -13.02
C ALA A 23 -10.19 0.36 -14.13
N PRO A 24 -9.41 -0.73 -14.14
CA PRO A 24 -9.61 -1.83 -15.06
C PRO A 24 -10.92 -2.57 -14.76
N SER A 25 -11.42 -3.29 -15.74
CA SER A 25 -12.56 -4.19 -15.52
C SER A 25 -12.12 -5.37 -14.66
N MET A 26 -12.82 -5.59 -13.54
CA MET A 26 -12.58 -6.75 -12.69
C MET A 26 -13.03 -8.04 -13.39
N PRO A 27 -12.37 -9.18 -13.11
CA PRO A 27 -12.79 -10.47 -13.65
C PRO A 27 -14.17 -10.84 -13.12
N GLU A 28 -15.03 -11.35 -14.01
CA GLU A 28 -16.29 -11.95 -13.59
C GLU A 28 -15.97 -13.32 -12.98
N ASN A 29 -16.10 -13.45 -11.67
CA ASN A 29 -15.97 -14.73 -10.99
C ASN A 29 -17.25 -15.01 -10.21
N ARG A 30 -17.95 -16.07 -10.62
CA ARG A 30 -19.22 -16.53 -10.05
C ARG A 30 -19.01 -17.63 -9.01
N ASP A 31 -17.79 -17.78 -8.52
CA ASP A 31 -17.48 -18.70 -7.44
C ASP A 31 -18.31 -18.35 -6.19
N THR A 32 -18.86 -19.38 -5.56
CA THR A 32 -19.70 -19.32 -4.36
C THR A 32 -19.19 -20.23 -3.25
N ASP A 33 -17.96 -20.74 -3.38
CA ASP A 33 -17.34 -21.67 -2.44
C ASP A 33 -16.99 -21.03 -1.09
N ARG A 34 -17.03 -19.70 -0.99
CA ARG A 34 -16.75 -18.92 0.23
C ARG A 34 -17.86 -17.90 0.50
N MET A 35 -17.96 -17.48 1.76
CA MET A 35 -19.01 -16.53 2.19
C MET A 35 -18.80 -15.11 1.67
N LEU A 36 -17.55 -14.68 1.47
CA LEU A 36 -17.19 -13.33 1.10
C LEU A 36 -16.00 -13.30 0.14
N TYR A 37 -16.09 -12.42 -0.85
CA TYR A 37 -15.03 -12.17 -1.82
C TYR A 37 -14.68 -10.67 -1.84
N PHE A 38 -13.39 -10.35 -1.72
CA PHE A 38 -12.87 -9.01 -2.00
C PHE A 38 -12.17 -9.02 -3.35
N TYR A 39 -12.53 -8.06 -4.20
CA TYR A 39 -11.85 -7.81 -5.46
C TYR A 39 -11.12 -6.47 -5.33
N ILE A 40 -9.79 -6.51 -5.37
CA ILE A 40 -8.94 -5.34 -5.19
C ILE A 40 -8.14 -5.15 -6.46
N SER A 41 -8.49 -4.12 -7.24
CA SER A 41 -7.74 -3.79 -8.44
C SER A 41 -6.41 -3.13 -8.11
N ASP A 42 -5.40 -3.35 -8.95
CA ASP A 42 -4.15 -2.59 -8.95
C ASP A 42 -4.35 -1.07 -9.08
N TYR A 43 -5.48 -0.62 -9.64
CA TYR A 43 -5.91 0.78 -9.67
C TYR A 43 -5.81 1.45 -8.30
N MET A 44 -6.23 0.76 -7.23
CA MET A 44 -6.18 1.32 -5.87
C MET A 44 -4.74 1.70 -5.49
N PHE A 45 -3.77 0.83 -5.77
CA PHE A 45 -2.35 1.08 -5.48
C PHE A 45 -1.73 2.09 -6.43
N ASN A 46 -2.13 2.08 -7.70
CA ASN A 46 -1.69 3.09 -8.68
C ASN A 46 -2.15 4.49 -8.29
N THR A 47 -3.38 4.66 -7.76
CA THR A 47 -3.86 5.96 -7.25
C THR A 47 -3.07 6.41 -6.02
N LEU A 48 -2.67 5.48 -5.13
CA LEU A 48 -1.77 5.78 -4.01
C LEU A 48 -0.41 6.29 -4.51
N PHE A 49 0.20 5.62 -5.47
CA PHE A 49 1.49 6.03 -6.03
C PHE A 49 1.40 7.38 -6.75
N PHE A 50 0.31 7.63 -7.46
CA PHE A 50 0.03 8.92 -8.07
C PHE A 50 -0.11 10.04 -7.02
N ALA A 51 -0.89 9.80 -5.97
CA ALA A 51 -1.06 10.77 -4.88
C ALA A 51 0.28 11.03 -4.16
N ALA A 52 1.06 10.00 -3.88
CA ALA A 52 2.37 10.11 -3.24
C ALA A 52 3.37 10.89 -4.12
N GLN A 53 3.41 10.63 -5.42
CA GLN A 53 4.28 11.34 -6.37
C GLN A 53 3.86 12.81 -6.51
N SER A 54 2.56 13.07 -6.64
CA SER A 54 2.01 14.42 -6.79
C SER A 54 2.30 15.30 -5.57
N ASN A 55 2.35 14.70 -4.38
CA ASN A 55 2.69 15.36 -3.12
C ASN A 55 4.19 15.25 -2.76
N ARG A 56 5.05 14.89 -3.72
CA ARG A 56 6.52 14.83 -3.58
C ARG A 56 7.02 13.87 -2.49
N TYR A 57 6.21 12.89 -2.08
CA TYR A 57 6.57 11.88 -1.09
C TYR A 57 7.53 10.81 -1.62
N LEU A 58 7.63 10.68 -2.95
CA LEU A 58 8.59 9.80 -3.63
C LEU A 58 9.90 10.52 -3.98
N GLN A 59 10.29 11.48 -3.12
CA GLN A 59 11.56 12.18 -3.18
C GLN A 59 12.28 11.95 -1.86
N LEU A 60 13.50 11.45 -1.93
CA LEU A 60 14.27 11.06 -0.76
C LEU A 60 15.67 11.62 -0.87
N ASN A 61 16.10 12.33 0.16
CA ASN A 61 17.48 12.76 0.32
C ASN A 61 18.12 11.83 1.34
N ILE A 62 19.08 11.00 0.90
CA ILE A 62 19.86 10.12 1.75
C ILE A 62 21.16 10.84 2.09
N THR A 63 21.31 11.14 3.37
CA THR A 63 22.49 11.78 3.97
C THR A 63 23.23 10.76 4.85
N ALA A 64 24.42 11.12 5.32
CA ALA A 64 25.20 10.25 6.21
C ALA A 64 24.48 9.95 7.54
N SER A 65 23.54 10.79 8.00
CA SER A 65 22.75 10.53 9.20
C SER A 65 21.64 9.49 9.02
N ASP A 66 21.16 9.31 7.79
CA ASP A 66 20.11 8.33 7.47
C ASP A 66 20.66 6.90 7.40
N LEU A 67 21.99 6.77 7.37
CA LEU A 67 22.70 5.50 7.37
C LEU A 67 22.96 5.00 8.81
N PRO A 68 23.00 3.67 9.01
CA PRO A 68 23.45 3.07 10.26
C PRO A 68 24.82 3.59 10.71
N ALA A 69 25.11 3.57 12.01
CA ALA A 69 26.36 4.11 12.55
C ALA A 69 27.62 3.50 11.92
N SER A 70 27.60 2.19 11.63
CA SER A 70 28.68 1.48 10.93
C SER A 70 28.89 1.92 9.49
N ALA A 71 27.87 2.54 8.90
CA ALA A 71 27.71 2.80 7.48
C ALA A 71 27.95 4.27 7.09
N ARG A 72 28.01 5.19 8.06
CA ARG A 72 28.08 6.65 7.81
C ARG A 72 29.32 7.08 7.04
N GLY A 73 30.43 6.37 7.21
CA GLY A 73 31.71 6.68 6.55
C GLY A 73 31.71 6.43 5.05
N VAL A 74 30.74 5.70 4.51
CA VAL A 74 30.67 5.37 3.08
C VAL A 74 30.52 6.61 2.20
N LEU A 75 29.74 7.59 2.66
CA LEU A 75 29.46 8.82 1.90
C LEU A 75 30.58 9.86 1.96
N ASN A 76 31.67 9.58 2.68
CA ASN A 76 32.79 10.51 2.79
C ASN A 76 33.62 10.53 1.51
N THR A 77 34.19 11.70 1.20
CA THR A 77 35.17 11.86 0.12
C THR A 77 36.59 11.56 0.59
N THR A 78 36.88 11.63 1.88
CA THR A 78 38.17 11.20 2.46
C THR A 78 37.96 9.86 3.18
N CYS A 79 38.59 8.79 2.68
CA CYS A 79 38.51 7.49 3.35
C CYS A 79 39.49 7.44 4.51
N ALA A 80 39.01 6.99 5.68
CA ALA A 80 39.85 6.65 6.82
C ALA A 80 40.09 5.14 6.83
N GLY A 81 41.35 4.71 6.97
CA GLY A 81 41.73 3.30 7.07
C GLY A 81 42.54 2.75 5.90
N VAL A 82 42.94 1.48 6.01
CA VAL A 82 43.85 0.81 5.06
C VAL A 82 43.12 0.33 3.79
N ILE A 83 41.80 0.09 3.87
CA ILE A 83 40.95 -0.32 2.74
C ILE A 83 39.92 0.79 2.51
N PRO A 84 39.89 1.44 1.33
CA PRO A 84 39.06 2.61 1.11
C PRO A 84 37.62 2.22 0.75
N THR A 85 36.78 1.99 1.77
CA THR A 85 35.33 1.71 1.61
C THR A 85 34.50 2.98 1.66
N CYS A 86 34.91 4.03 0.93
CA CYS A 86 34.16 5.29 0.84
C CYS A 86 34.15 5.82 -0.60
N ILE A 87 33.26 6.77 -0.91
CA ILE A 87 33.09 7.30 -2.26
C ILE A 87 34.39 7.84 -2.85
N GLY A 88 35.21 8.54 -2.06
CA GLY A 88 36.49 9.06 -2.56
C GLY A 88 37.53 7.98 -2.90
N GLY A 89 37.38 6.78 -2.33
CA GLY A 89 38.17 5.60 -2.68
C GLY A 89 37.74 4.96 -3.99
N LEU A 90 36.43 4.93 -4.22
CA LEU A 90 35.83 4.38 -5.43
C LEU A 90 35.96 5.32 -6.63
N ILE A 91 35.87 6.63 -6.39
CA ILE A 91 36.10 7.68 -7.38
C ILE A 91 37.19 8.63 -6.85
N PRO A 92 38.47 8.33 -7.15
CA PRO A 92 39.60 9.14 -6.71
C PRO A 92 39.50 10.62 -7.11
N ALA A 93 38.87 10.92 -8.25
CA ALA A 93 38.66 12.29 -8.72
C ALA A 93 37.83 13.14 -7.72
N ILE A 94 36.83 12.54 -7.05
CA ILE A 94 36.03 13.20 -6.02
C ILE A 94 36.88 13.46 -4.77
N GLY A 95 37.64 12.46 -4.33
CA GLY A 95 38.50 12.56 -3.15
C GLY A 95 39.58 13.64 -3.28
N GLN A 96 40.14 13.81 -4.49
CA GLN A 96 41.14 14.84 -4.78
C GLN A 96 40.53 16.24 -4.90
N LYS A 97 39.39 16.38 -5.58
CA LYS A 97 38.76 17.68 -5.86
C LYS A 97 38.00 18.25 -4.65
N TYR A 98 37.43 17.39 -3.82
CA TYR A 98 36.61 17.76 -2.67
C TYR A 98 37.06 17.05 -1.38
N PRO A 99 38.28 17.29 -0.87
CA PRO A 99 38.75 16.65 0.36
C PRO A 99 37.92 17.07 1.57
N ASN A 100 37.74 16.16 2.52
CA ASN A 100 37.02 16.35 3.79
C ASN A 100 35.58 16.85 3.60
N SER A 101 34.89 16.25 2.64
CA SER A 101 33.51 16.57 2.27
C SER A 101 32.63 15.33 2.35
N ILE A 102 31.31 15.53 2.29
CA ILE A 102 30.30 14.47 2.35
C ILE A 102 29.46 14.54 1.08
N VAL A 103 29.13 13.37 0.53
CA VAL A 103 28.23 13.23 -0.60
C VAL A 103 26.82 12.88 -0.11
N ASP A 104 25.82 13.58 -0.62
CA ASP A 104 24.41 13.25 -0.42
C ASP A 104 23.81 12.66 -1.69
N LEU A 105 22.88 11.73 -1.54
CA LEU A 105 22.14 11.15 -2.65
C LEU A 105 20.73 11.71 -2.65
N ARG A 106 20.31 12.32 -3.75
CA ARG A 106 18.95 12.80 -3.95
C ARG A 106 18.25 11.90 -4.95
N LEU A 107 17.31 11.10 -4.45
CA LEU A 107 16.47 10.23 -5.24
C LEU A 107 15.16 10.95 -5.52
N PHE A 108 14.73 10.98 -6.77
CA PHE A 108 13.42 11.50 -7.12
C PHE A 108 12.80 10.75 -8.27
N ASN A 109 11.51 10.51 -8.16
CA ASN A 109 10.72 9.92 -9.22
C ASN A 109 10.07 11.02 -10.07
N GLY A 110 10.37 11.04 -11.36
CA GLY A 110 9.70 11.93 -12.32
C GLY A 110 8.25 11.51 -12.58
N VAL A 111 7.96 10.21 -12.46
CA VAL A 111 6.66 9.60 -12.73
C VAL A 111 6.28 8.67 -11.57
N ALA A 112 4.98 8.56 -11.28
CA ALA A 112 4.49 7.64 -10.26
C ALA A 112 4.86 6.18 -10.62
N PRO A 113 5.28 5.36 -9.65
CA PRO A 113 5.39 3.92 -9.83
C PRO A 113 4.07 3.33 -10.32
N VAL A 114 4.18 2.27 -11.13
CA VAL A 114 3.03 1.53 -11.65
C VAL A 114 3.07 0.12 -11.10
N MET A 115 2.00 -0.27 -10.42
CA MET A 115 1.71 -1.64 -10.01
C MET A 115 0.87 -2.35 -11.05
N ASP A 116 1.21 -3.61 -11.29
CA ASP A 116 0.45 -4.56 -12.10
C ASP A 116 0.20 -5.84 -11.30
N VAL A 117 -0.98 -6.44 -11.47
CA VAL A 117 -1.30 -7.74 -10.88
C VAL A 117 -1.45 -8.77 -11.99
N THR A 118 -0.73 -9.88 -11.86
CA THR A 118 -0.78 -11.01 -12.78
C THR A 118 -0.98 -12.30 -12.01
N SER A 119 -1.33 -13.39 -12.71
CA SER A 119 -1.41 -14.72 -12.09
C SER A 119 -0.08 -15.21 -11.49
N ALA A 120 1.05 -14.61 -11.89
CA ALA A 120 2.38 -14.95 -11.39
C ALA A 120 2.80 -14.16 -10.14
N GLY A 121 2.07 -13.09 -9.78
CA GLY A 121 2.47 -12.20 -8.69
C GLY A 121 2.08 -10.75 -8.94
N VAL A 122 2.49 -9.89 -8.00
CA VAL A 122 2.38 -8.44 -8.08
C VAL A 122 3.69 -7.86 -8.59
N GLY A 123 3.62 -7.04 -9.63
CA GLY A 123 4.74 -6.24 -10.14
C GLY A 123 4.62 -4.78 -9.73
N VAL A 124 5.76 -4.15 -9.44
CA VAL A 124 5.86 -2.69 -9.34
C VAL A 124 7.04 -2.22 -10.18
N ASN A 125 6.77 -1.34 -11.12
CA ASN A 125 7.78 -0.71 -11.97
C ASN A 125 7.91 0.76 -11.60
N THR A 126 9.14 1.22 -11.44
CA THR A 126 9.43 2.61 -11.12
C THR A 126 10.64 3.09 -11.89
N SER A 127 10.60 4.36 -12.28
CA SER A 127 11.72 5.04 -12.91
C SER A 127 11.95 6.38 -12.23
N GLY A 128 13.20 6.72 -11.98
CA GLY A 128 13.59 7.96 -11.32
C GLY A 128 14.99 8.37 -11.69
N ALA A 129 15.46 9.40 -11.01
CA ALA A 129 16.83 9.84 -11.10
C ALA A 129 17.47 9.90 -9.71
N ILE A 130 18.79 9.69 -9.70
CA ILE A 130 19.63 9.75 -8.51
C ILE A 130 20.72 10.77 -8.79
N ASP A 131 20.68 11.89 -8.08
CA ASP A 131 21.73 12.91 -8.14
C ASP A 131 22.64 12.78 -6.93
N LEU A 132 23.96 12.82 -7.17
CA LEU A 132 24.94 12.94 -6.11
C LEU A 132 25.44 14.37 -6.06
N ASN A 133 25.36 14.94 -4.86
CA ASN A 133 25.89 16.27 -4.57
C ASN A 133 26.91 16.18 -3.46
N VAL A 134 27.92 17.04 -3.47
CA VAL A 134 28.90 17.15 -2.40
C VAL A 134 28.72 18.46 -1.65
N HIS A 135 28.82 18.40 -0.33
CA HIS A 135 28.90 19.57 0.52
C HIS A 135 30.04 19.44 1.53
N LYS A 136 30.56 20.58 1.99
CA LYS A 136 31.58 20.61 3.03
C LYS A 136 30.92 20.83 4.40
N PRO A 137 31.08 19.89 5.35
CA PRO A 137 30.48 20.01 6.68
C PRO A 137 30.89 21.31 7.38
N GLY A 138 29.95 21.94 8.09
CA GLY A 138 30.22 23.14 8.89
C GLY A 138 30.46 24.41 8.07
N THR A 139 30.16 24.41 6.77
CA THR A 139 30.24 25.62 5.92
C THR A 139 28.88 25.92 5.30
N ASN A 140 28.54 27.21 5.15
CA ASN A 140 27.34 27.64 4.42
C ASN A 140 27.54 27.65 2.89
N LYS A 141 28.59 26.98 2.40
CA LYS A 141 28.78 26.83 0.95
C LYS A 141 27.75 25.83 0.45
N GLY A 142 27.01 26.22 -0.59
CA GLY A 142 25.99 25.37 -1.20
C GLY A 142 26.54 24.05 -1.72
N GLU A 143 25.64 23.09 -1.93
CA GLU A 143 25.94 21.81 -2.54
C GLU A 143 26.47 21.96 -3.98
N VAL A 144 27.45 21.12 -4.34
CA VAL A 144 27.99 21.04 -5.69
C VAL A 144 27.56 19.73 -6.32
N PHE A 145 26.92 19.80 -7.50
CA PHE A 145 26.54 18.62 -8.27
C PHE A 145 27.77 17.84 -8.74
N LEU A 146 27.71 16.51 -8.61
CA LEU A 146 28.76 15.59 -9.08
C LEU A 146 28.30 14.76 -10.27
N VAL A 147 27.19 14.03 -10.10
CA VAL A 147 26.75 13.03 -11.07
C VAL A 147 25.23 12.86 -11.00
N SER A 148 24.62 12.50 -12.13
CA SER A 148 23.21 12.16 -12.22
C SER A 148 23.07 10.82 -12.92
N PHE A 149 22.21 9.99 -12.36
CA PHE A 149 21.87 8.69 -12.89
C PHE A 149 20.38 8.57 -13.19
N SER A 150 20.03 7.88 -14.26
CA SER A 150 18.66 7.39 -14.48
C SER A 150 18.55 5.99 -13.89
N ALA A 151 17.56 5.76 -13.03
CA ALA A 151 17.31 4.48 -12.38
C ALA A 151 15.97 3.91 -12.85
N ASN A 152 15.96 2.68 -13.33
CA ASN A 152 14.76 1.88 -13.53
C ASN A 152 14.78 0.71 -12.57
N MET A 153 13.69 0.46 -11.87
CA MET A 153 13.59 -0.65 -10.93
C MET A 153 12.28 -1.41 -11.13
N THR A 154 12.37 -2.73 -11.03
CA THR A 154 11.25 -3.65 -11.07
C THR A 154 11.27 -4.51 -9.84
N PHE A 155 10.17 -4.48 -9.09
CA PHE A 155 9.92 -5.34 -7.93
C PHE A 155 8.89 -6.38 -8.33
N ARG A 156 9.08 -7.62 -7.88
CA ARG A 156 8.03 -8.63 -7.87
C ARG A 156 7.82 -9.11 -6.45
N SER A 157 6.55 -9.32 -6.12
CA SER A 157 6.12 -9.69 -4.79
C SER A 157 5.01 -10.73 -4.83
N ASP A 158 5.06 -11.63 -3.85
CA ASP A 158 3.94 -12.49 -3.51
C ASP A 158 2.98 -11.74 -2.57
N VAL A 159 1.70 -12.07 -2.68
CA VAL A 159 0.66 -11.56 -1.78
C VAL A 159 0.34 -12.63 -0.75
N LEU A 160 0.47 -12.27 0.52
CA LEU A 160 0.24 -13.15 1.65
C LEU A 160 -0.90 -12.57 2.49
N MET A 161 -1.62 -13.43 3.21
CA MET A 161 -2.62 -12.99 4.17
C MET A 161 -2.34 -13.56 5.56
N ASN A 162 -2.50 -12.71 6.56
CA ASN A 162 -2.51 -13.11 7.96
C ASN A 162 -3.75 -12.51 8.63
N GLY A 163 -4.72 -13.35 8.97
CA GLY A 163 -6.02 -12.90 9.48
C GLY A 163 -6.75 -12.02 8.46
N SER A 164 -6.93 -10.74 8.80
CA SER A 164 -7.57 -9.74 7.94
C SER A 164 -6.59 -8.76 7.29
N VAL A 165 -5.29 -9.04 7.37
CA VAL A 165 -4.24 -8.14 6.85
C VAL A 165 -3.56 -8.78 5.64
N ILE A 166 -3.45 -8.01 4.57
CA ILE A 166 -2.72 -8.36 3.35
C ILE A 166 -1.26 -7.91 3.53
N HIS A 167 -0.34 -8.82 3.34
CA HIS A 167 1.10 -8.56 3.32
C HIS A 167 1.66 -8.76 1.93
N ALA A 168 2.73 -8.05 1.62
CA ALA A 168 3.54 -8.30 0.43
C ALA A 168 4.86 -8.94 0.85
N ARG A 169 5.37 -9.90 0.07
CA ARG A 169 6.74 -10.39 0.23
C ARG A 169 7.47 -10.19 -1.08
N ILE A 170 8.50 -9.36 -1.09
CA ILE A 170 9.33 -9.14 -2.26
C ILE A 170 10.09 -10.45 -2.55
N THR A 171 9.91 -10.98 -3.76
CA THR A 171 10.55 -12.21 -4.24
C THR A 171 11.63 -11.94 -5.26
N TYR A 172 11.53 -10.83 -5.99
CA TYR A 172 12.51 -10.44 -6.99
C TYR A 172 12.65 -8.92 -7.07
N LEU A 173 13.89 -8.50 -7.29
CA LEU A 173 14.28 -7.11 -7.47
C LEU A 173 15.25 -7.03 -8.63
N ASN A 174 14.91 -6.21 -9.62
CA ASN A 174 15.81 -5.83 -10.71
C ASN A 174 15.97 -4.32 -10.73
N TRP A 175 17.15 -3.88 -11.15
CA TRP A 175 17.46 -2.49 -11.32
C TRP A 175 18.38 -2.28 -12.52
N ASN A 176 18.30 -1.09 -13.09
CA ASN A 176 19.23 -0.64 -14.11
C ASN A 176 19.54 0.83 -13.86
N LEU A 177 20.82 1.13 -13.64
CA LEU A 177 21.30 2.49 -13.47
C LEU A 177 22.16 2.87 -14.66
N LYS A 178 21.93 4.06 -15.21
CA LYS A 178 22.75 4.62 -16.29
C LYS A 178 23.18 6.03 -15.92
N THR A 179 24.45 6.34 -16.17
CA THR A 179 24.97 7.70 -16.01
C THR A 179 24.37 8.60 -17.07
N VAL A 180 23.67 9.65 -16.64
CA VAL A 180 23.09 10.67 -17.52
C VAL A 180 24.06 11.83 -17.69
N ARG A 181 24.67 12.29 -16.58
CA ARG A 181 25.62 13.40 -16.56
C ARG A 181 26.67 13.19 -15.48
N SER A 182 27.91 13.58 -15.74
CA SER A 182 29.00 13.56 -14.76
C SER A 182 29.93 14.76 -14.91
N GLU A 183 30.18 15.46 -13.80
CA GLU A 183 31.16 16.56 -13.68
C GLU A 183 32.51 16.08 -13.10
N VAL A 184 32.61 14.78 -12.83
CA VAL A 184 33.78 14.13 -12.22
C VAL A 184 34.48 13.15 -13.17
N GLY A 185 34.09 13.16 -14.46
CA GLY A 185 34.60 12.27 -15.49
C GLY A 185 33.80 10.96 -15.60
N PRO A 186 34.30 9.96 -16.33
CA PRO A 186 33.66 8.67 -16.47
C PRO A 186 33.43 7.99 -15.11
N VAL A 187 32.25 7.41 -14.93
CA VAL A 187 31.88 6.66 -13.73
C VAL A 187 32.06 5.18 -14.03
N ASP A 188 32.85 4.49 -13.21
CA ASP A 188 33.07 3.04 -13.33
C ASP A 188 31.81 2.27 -12.88
N ASP A 189 31.49 1.18 -13.56
CA ASP A 189 30.38 0.27 -13.21
C ASP A 189 30.51 -0.26 -11.77
N LYS A 190 31.73 -0.43 -11.26
CA LYS A 190 31.96 -0.81 -9.85
C LYS A 190 31.38 0.18 -8.86
N PHE A 191 31.41 1.48 -9.18
CA PHE A 191 30.83 2.51 -8.34
C PHE A 191 29.30 2.44 -8.38
N ILE A 192 28.73 2.23 -9.56
CA ILE A 192 27.29 2.03 -9.75
C ILE A 192 26.81 0.82 -8.94
N ASP A 193 27.49 -0.32 -9.08
CA ASP A 193 27.21 -1.54 -8.33
C ASP A 193 27.29 -1.32 -6.82
N PHE A 194 28.32 -0.63 -6.36
CA PHE A 194 28.50 -0.30 -4.95
C PHE A 194 27.34 0.56 -4.43
N LEU A 195 27.05 1.67 -5.11
CA LEU A 195 25.99 2.61 -4.71
C LEU A 195 24.66 1.89 -4.55
N ILE A 196 24.32 1.03 -5.50
CA ILE A 196 23.02 0.41 -5.55
C ILE A 196 22.89 -0.72 -4.55
N LYS A 197 23.87 -1.63 -4.48
CA LYS A 197 23.87 -2.68 -3.45
C LYS A 197 23.75 -2.05 -2.07
N TYR A 198 24.49 -0.98 -1.84
CA TYR A 198 24.45 -0.28 -0.56
C TYR A 198 23.09 0.41 -0.30
N ALA A 199 22.58 1.18 -1.26
CA ALA A 199 21.28 1.85 -1.11
C ALA A 199 20.13 0.85 -0.93
N LEU A 200 20.18 -0.30 -1.61
CA LEU A 200 19.19 -1.36 -1.49
C LEU A 200 19.28 -2.06 -0.14
N ASP A 201 20.44 -2.59 0.22
CA ASP A 201 20.59 -3.45 1.40
C ASP A 201 20.47 -2.67 2.71
N VAL A 202 21.00 -1.45 2.73
CA VAL A 202 21.10 -0.65 3.97
C VAL A 202 19.85 0.19 4.20
N PHE A 203 19.19 0.63 3.14
CA PHE A 203 18.09 1.57 3.24
C PHE A 203 16.78 1.03 2.68
N LEU A 204 16.73 0.70 1.38
CA LEU A 204 15.46 0.45 0.70
C LEU A 204 14.80 -0.87 1.13
N ILE A 205 15.52 -1.98 1.14
CA ILE A 205 14.99 -3.30 1.51
C ILE A 205 14.47 -3.30 2.95
N PRO A 206 15.23 -2.80 3.96
CA PRO A 206 14.71 -2.69 5.33
C PRO A 206 13.44 -1.84 5.43
N LYS A 207 13.37 -0.71 4.72
CA LYS A 207 12.17 0.15 4.69
C LYS A 207 10.98 -0.54 4.05
N LEU A 208 11.18 -1.20 2.92
CA LEU A 208 10.14 -1.96 2.24
C LEU A 208 9.65 -3.13 3.10
N ASN A 209 10.55 -3.82 3.81
CA ASN A 209 10.19 -4.88 4.74
C ASN A 209 9.38 -4.35 5.94
N ASP A 210 9.71 -3.17 6.47
CA ASP A 210 8.92 -2.51 7.53
C ASP A 210 7.48 -2.25 7.05
N TYR A 211 7.31 -1.60 5.89
CA TYR A 211 5.99 -1.37 5.30
C TYR A 211 5.24 -2.67 4.98
N ALA A 212 5.92 -3.65 4.39
CA ALA A 212 5.36 -4.96 4.07
C ALA A 212 4.93 -5.73 5.33
N SER A 213 5.66 -5.59 6.44
CA SER A 213 5.34 -6.25 7.71
C SER A 213 4.08 -5.68 8.36
N LYS A 214 3.82 -4.38 8.22
CA LYS A 214 2.58 -3.73 8.68
C LYS A 214 1.36 -4.23 7.90
N GLY A 215 1.53 -4.40 6.58
CA GLY A 215 0.48 -4.86 5.69
C GLY A 215 -0.71 -3.90 5.59
N ILE A 216 -1.75 -4.29 4.86
CA ILE A 216 -2.96 -3.51 4.60
C ILE A 216 -4.16 -4.26 5.17
N PRO A 217 -4.88 -3.68 6.15
CA PRO A 217 -6.07 -4.32 6.70
C PRO A 217 -7.22 -4.26 5.69
N LEU A 218 -7.97 -5.37 5.59
CA LEU A 218 -9.21 -5.42 4.84
C LEU A 218 -10.32 -4.62 5.54
N PRO A 219 -11.26 -4.04 4.78
CA PRO A 219 -12.35 -3.25 5.33
C PRO A 219 -13.44 -4.15 5.96
N ILE A 220 -13.15 -4.73 7.12
CA ILE A 220 -14.09 -5.56 7.89
C ILE A 220 -14.52 -4.89 9.19
N GLY A 221 -15.77 -5.16 9.61
CA GLY A 221 -16.29 -4.67 10.88
C GLY A 221 -15.61 -5.34 12.09
N LYS A 222 -15.62 -4.66 13.24
CA LYS A 222 -14.97 -5.13 14.48
C LYS A 222 -15.50 -6.47 15.01
N GLU A 223 -16.75 -6.79 14.70
CA GLU A 223 -17.44 -8.02 15.12
C GLU A 223 -17.32 -9.15 14.10
N VAL A 224 -16.51 -8.95 13.05
CA VAL A 224 -16.39 -9.86 11.93
C VAL A 224 -14.95 -10.34 11.86
N SER A 225 -14.76 -11.66 11.81
CA SER A 225 -13.44 -12.28 11.62
C SER A 225 -13.42 -13.12 10.35
N LEU A 226 -12.30 -13.09 9.64
CA LEU A 226 -12.08 -13.87 8.43
C LEU A 226 -11.58 -15.27 8.78
N LYS A 227 -12.09 -16.29 8.09
CA LYS A 227 -11.74 -17.71 8.25
C LYS A 227 -11.43 -18.30 6.89
N ASN A 228 -10.46 -19.22 6.84
CA ASN A 228 -10.06 -19.93 5.62
C ASN A 228 -9.79 -18.98 4.43
N ALA A 229 -9.24 -17.80 4.72
CA ALA A 229 -8.94 -16.80 3.70
C ALA A 229 -7.88 -17.33 2.74
N SER A 230 -8.13 -17.14 1.45
CA SER A 230 -7.24 -17.51 0.36
C SER A 230 -7.12 -16.36 -0.63
N VAL A 231 -5.94 -16.23 -1.22
CA VAL A 231 -5.64 -15.18 -2.20
C VAL A 231 -5.46 -15.83 -3.56
N VAL A 232 -6.15 -15.29 -4.56
CA VAL A 232 -6.03 -15.66 -5.96
C VAL A 232 -5.69 -14.40 -6.75
N LEU A 233 -4.63 -14.48 -7.55
CA LEU A 233 -4.21 -13.37 -8.41
C LEU A 233 -4.80 -13.57 -9.80
N ALA A 234 -5.56 -12.59 -10.26
CA ALA A 234 -6.09 -12.50 -11.60
C ALA A 234 -5.49 -11.27 -12.31
N LYS A 235 -5.75 -11.14 -13.60
CA LYS A 235 -5.30 -9.97 -14.35
C LYS A 235 -5.85 -8.68 -13.71
N ASP A 236 -4.94 -7.78 -13.37
CA ASP A 236 -5.19 -6.44 -12.79
C ASP A 236 -5.94 -6.46 -11.44
N THR A 237 -6.14 -7.64 -10.82
CA THR A 237 -7.01 -7.83 -9.66
C THR A 237 -6.47 -8.88 -8.68
N ILE A 238 -6.39 -8.51 -7.41
CA ILE A 238 -6.20 -9.42 -6.28
C ILE A 238 -7.58 -9.84 -5.78
N VAL A 239 -7.85 -11.15 -5.77
CA VAL A 239 -9.10 -11.72 -5.28
C VAL A 239 -8.84 -12.41 -3.94
N ILE A 240 -9.62 -12.06 -2.93
CA ILE A 240 -9.56 -12.68 -1.60
C ILE A 240 -10.88 -13.39 -1.34
N ALA A 241 -10.83 -14.71 -1.25
CA ALA A 241 -11.98 -15.55 -0.96
C ALA A 241 -11.89 -16.04 0.48
N THR A 242 -12.93 -15.80 1.29
CA THR A 242 -12.90 -16.08 2.72
C THR A 242 -14.27 -16.43 3.29
N ASP A 243 -14.27 -17.30 4.29
CA ASP A 243 -15.42 -17.47 5.18
C ASP A 243 -15.42 -16.39 6.24
N VAL A 244 -16.58 -16.19 6.87
CA VAL A 244 -16.79 -15.13 7.85
C VAL A 244 -17.36 -15.71 9.13
N ALA A 245 -16.80 -15.31 10.28
CA ALA A 245 -17.35 -15.61 11.59
C ALA A 245 -17.71 -14.31 12.31
N TYR A 246 -18.98 -14.18 12.66
CA TYR A 246 -19.53 -13.05 13.41
C TYR A 246 -19.43 -13.32 14.92
N THR A 247 -18.88 -12.38 15.67
CA THR A 247 -18.78 -12.41 17.13
C THR A 247 -19.29 -11.07 17.67
N PRO A 248 -20.57 -11.01 18.12
CA PRO A 248 -21.16 -9.77 18.60
C PRO A 248 -20.44 -9.28 19.85
N SER A 249 -20.18 -7.97 19.94
CA SER A 249 -19.53 -7.35 21.10
C SER A 249 -20.44 -7.29 22.33
N VAL A 250 -21.75 -7.44 22.13
CA VAL A 250 -22.75 -7.56 23.18
C VAL A 250 -23.47 -8.89 22.99
N GLN A 251 -23.24 -9.84 23.90
CA GLN A 251 -24.15 -10.98 24.07
C GLN A 251 -25.49 -10.39 24.49
N ARG A 252 -26.43 -10.27 23.55
CA ARG A 252 -27.83 -10.13 23.94
C ARG A 252 -28.16 -11.39 24.71
N ASP A 253 -28.37 -11.27 26.01
CA ASP A 253 -29.05 -12.29 26.80
C ASP A 253 -30.37 -12.58 26.08
N VAL A 254 -30.42 -13.70 25.38
CA VAL A 254 -31.67 -14.21 24.82
C VAL A 254 -32.38 -14.94 25.96
N ASP A 255 -32.62 -14.24 27.06
CA ASP A 255 -33.50 -14.71 28.15
C ASP A 255 -34.99 -14.59 27.76
N GLY A 256 -35.24 -14.19 26.51
CA GLY A 256 -36.51 -14.32 25.81
C GLY A 256 -36.34 -15.20 24.57
N ALA A 257 -35.89 -16.45 24.73
CA ALA A 257 -36.03 -17.42 23.66
C ALA A 257 -37.50 -17.47 23.24
N LEU A 258 -37.80 -17.08 21.99
CA LEU A 258 -39.06 -17.47 21.35
C LEU A 258 -39.04 -19.00 21.28
N LYS A 259 -39.64 -19.63 22.31
CA LYS A 259 -39.92 -21.05 22.29
C LYS A 259 -40.88 -21.28 21.13
N PHE A 260 -40.41 -21.94 20.08
CA PHE A 260 -41.29 -22.53 19.10
C PHE A 260 -42.20 -23.52 19.85
N VAL A 261 -43.45 -23.14 20.09
CA VAL A 261 -44.49 -24.05 20.52
C VAL A 261 -44.97 -24.76 19.26
N PRO A 262 -44.76 -26.07 19.11
CA PRO A 262 -45.33 -26.81 17.99
C PRO A 262 -46.84 -26.66 18.04
N TYR A 263 -47.45 -26.30 16.91
CA TYR A 263 -48.89 -26.27 16.76
C TYR A 263 -49.39 -27.72 16.78
N ASP A 264 -49.64 -28.28 17.96
CA ASP A 264 -50.37 -29.54 18.04
C ASP A 264 -51.40 -29.57 19.18
N SER A 265 -52.65 -29.66 18.76
CA SER A 265 -53.85 -30.02 19.51
C SER A 265 -54.19 -29.21 20.78
N MET A 266 -54.60 -27.94 20.61
CA MET A 266 -55.42 -27.29 21.65
C MET A 266 -56.90 -27.62 21.39
N SER A 267 -57.43 -28.53 22.20
CA SER A 267 -58.85 -28.88 22.28
C SER A 267 -59.68 -27.64 22.57
N ARG A 268 -60.76 -27.49 21.80
CA ARG A 268 -61.73 -26.40 21.92
C ARG A 268 -62.49 -26.52 23.25
N SER A 269 -62.49 -25.45 24.04
CA SER A 269 -63.62 -25.10 24.89
C SER A 269 -64.08 -23.69 24.51
N ILE A 270 -65.19 -23.63 23.78
CA ILE A 270 -65.84 -22.39 23.34
C ILE A 270 -66.69 -21.89 24.52
N THR A 271 -66.33 -20.74 25.09
CA THR A 271 -67.27 -19.92 25.86
C THR A 271 -67.66 -18.73 25.00
N LYS A 272 -68.94 -18.70 24.60
CA LYS A 272 -69.57 -17.61 23.86
C LYS A 272 -69.67 -16.38 24.76
N THR A 273 -69.19 -15.24 24.26
CA THR A 273 -69.73 -13.92 24.64
C THR A 273 -69.94 -13.09 23.38
N SER A 274 -71.19 -12.75 23.15
CA SER A 274 -71.73 -11.93 22.06
C SER A 274 -71.58 -10.43 22.33
N VAL A 275 -71.88 -9.62 21.29
CA VAL A 275 -72.14 -8.15 21.24
C VAL A 275 -70.92 -7.36 20.70
N THR A 276 -70.94 -6.48 19.68
CA THR A 276 -71.90 -6.02 18.66
C THR A 276 -71.10 -5.30 17.56
N SER A 277 -71.65 -5.22 16.35
CA SER A 277 -71.02 -4.84 15.07
C SER A 277 -70.91 -3.33 14.72
N ARG A 278 -69.76 -2.96 14.11
CA ARG A 278 -69.47 -1.97 13.00
C ARG A 278 -69.83 -0.46 13.19
N PRO A 279 -69.27 0.48 12.36
CA PRO A 279 -68.50 0.30 11.12
C PRO A 279 -67.16 1.05 10.96
N ALA A 280 -66.53 0.71 9.83
CA ALA A 280 -65.24 1.09 9.26
C ALA A 280 -65.02 2.58 8.99
N THR A 281 -63.75 3.01 9.09
CA THR A 281 -63.23 4.18 8.38
C THR A 281 -61.92 3.82 7.68
N THR A 282 -61.93 4.06 6.37
CA THR A 282 -60.88 3.88 5.38
C THR A 282 -59.80 4.94 5.55
N THR A 283 -58.52 4.57 5.52
CA THR A 283 -57.46 5.49 5.05
C THR A 283 -56.29 4.72 4.42
N SER A 284 -55.81 5.34 3.36
CA SER A 284 -55.01 4.84 2.25
C SER A 284 -53.53 4.62 2.56
N THR A 285 -53.00 3.63 1.86
CA THR A 285 -51.60 3.30 1.61
C THR A 285 -50.75 4.49 1.16
N THR A 286 -49.61 4.71 1.83
CA THR A 286 -48.42 5.34 1.22
C THR A 286 -47.17 4.66 1.75
N SER A 287 -46.43 4.03 0.84
CA SER A 287 -45.11 3.43 1.04
C SER A 287 -44.06 4.53 1.16
N PRO A 288 -43.11 4.50 2.10
CA PRO A 288 -41.90 5.29 2.00
C PRO A 288 -40.86 4.53 1.17
N SER A 289 -40.44 5.16 0.09
CA SER A 289 -39.29 4.84 -0.74
C SER A 289 -38.01 4.78 0.09
N VAL A 290 -37.23 3.72 -0.11
CA VAL A 290 -35.89 3.53 0.46
C VAL A 290 -34.92 4.45 -0.26
N THR A 291 -34.45 5.49 0.42
CA THR A 291 -33.30 6.28 -0.01
C THR A 291 -32.04 5.60 0.49
N THR A 292 -31.34 4.86 -0.36
CA THR A 292 -30.03 4.30 -0.03
C THR A 292 -28.98 5.40 -0.13
N THR A 293 -28.72 6.06 0.99
CA THR A 293 -27.56 6.96 1.13
C THR A 293 -26.30 6.09 1.10
N SER A 294 -25.52 6.14 0.02
CA SER A 294 -24.20 5.51 -0.01
C SER A 294 -23.29 6.26 0.95
N ALA A 295 -23.07 5.69 2.14
CA ALA A 295 -22.06 6.19 3.06
C ALA A 295 -20.68 5.99 2.41
N LEU A 296 -19.96 7.08 2.16
CA LEU A 296 -18.55 7.03 1.79
C LEU A 296 -17.78 6.44 2.97
N SER A 297 -17.32 5.20 2.84
CA SER A 297 -16.42 4.61 3.83
C SER A 297 -15.01 5.14 3.60
N GLU A 298 -14.60 6.13 4.40
CA GLU A 298 -13.21 6.59 4.42
C GLU A 298 -12.36 5.60 5.23
N PHE A 299 -11.40 4.96 4.57
CA PHE A 299 -10.37 4.15 5.22
C PHE A 299 -9.08 4.96 5.33
N LYS A 300 -8.63 5.17 6.58
CA LYS A 300 -7.35 5.82 6.85
C LYS A 300 -6.25 4.75 6.81
N LEU A 301 -5.28 4.93 5.94
CA LEU A 301 -4.03 4.19 6.00
C LEU A 301 -3.04 5.00 6.86
N ASP A 302 -2.63 4.42 7.98
CA ASP A 302 -1.58 4.98 8.85
C ASP A 302 -0.23 4.37 8.44
N TRP A 303 0.56 5.12 7.66
CA TRP A 303 1.91 4.72 7.20
C TRP A 303 2.99 5.56 7.85
#